data_AF-A0A022PWA0-F1
#
_entry.id   AF-A0A022PWA0-F1
#
_cell.length_a   1.000
_cell.length_b   1.000
_cell.length_c   1.000
_cell.angle_alpha   90.00
_cell.angle_beta   90.00
_cell.angle_gamma   90.00
#
_symmetry.space_group_name_H-M   'P 1'
#
loop_
_entity.id
_entity.type
_entity.pdbx_description
1 polymer ?
#
loop_
_entity_poly.entity_id
_entity_poly.type
_entity_poly.pdbx_seq_one_letter_code
_entity_poly.pdbx_strand_id
1 'polypeptide(L)'
;SVKGDRILGISVLKNYLQKFGYLDNLNNTQINNEFDDALESAIKTYQQNFNINPTGVLDAATPAGIENHESSSSSSQHGHIHTVSHYTFFSGNPKWPPSKYNLTYGFLSNVPANAVAPAERAFQNWDNATHFTFKRASSGQTADLIIGFQRGDHGDGSSFDGPGGILAHA
;
A
#
# COMPACT_ATOMS: atom_id res chain seq x y z
N SER A 1 -12.76 -10.39 17.16
CA SER A 1 -11.76 -11.03 18.02
C SER A 1 -11.01 -10.01 18.85
N VAL A 2 -10.53 -10.37 20.03
CA VAL A 2 -9.87 -9.44 20.98
C VAL A 2 -8.54 -9.99 21.51
N LYS A 3 -7.79 -9.15 22.22
CA LYS A 3 -6.51 -9.50 22.86
C LYS A 3 -6.60 -10.79 23.68
N GLY A 4 -5.64 -11.69 23.46
CA GLY A 4 -5.53 -12.99 24.14
C GLY A 4 -6.20 -14.15 23.40
N ASP A 5 -6.93 -13.89 22.31
CA ASP A 5 -7.49 -14.95 21.48
C ASP A 5 -6.38 -15.65 20.66
N ARG A 6 -6.51 -16.97 20.49
CA ARG A 6 -5.77 -17.73 19.48
C ARG A 6 -6.70 -18.10 18.34
N ILE A 7 -6.48 -17.55 17.16
CA ILE A 7 -7.39 -17.71 16.03
C ILE A 7 -6.62 -18.15 14.81
N LEU A 8 -7.08 -19.24 14.20
CA LEU A 8 -6.55 -19.74 12.94
C LEU A 8 -6.65 -18.64 11.87
N GLY A 9 -5.53 -18.36 11.20
CA GLY A 9 -5.45 -17.29 10.19
C GLY A 9 -4.90 -15.94 10.70
N ILE A 10 -4.70 -15.74 12.01
CA ILE A 10 -4.05 -14.51 12.52
C ILE A 10 -2.62 -14.38 11.99
N SER A 11 -1.88 -15.48 11.84
CA SER A 11 -0.55 -15.46 11.24
C SER A 11 -0.54 -14.90 9.80
N VAL A 12 -1.58 -15.17 9.02
CA VAL A 12 -1.75 -14.61 7.67
C VAL A 12 -1.99 -13.11 7.73
N LEU A 13 -2.85 -12.67 8.65
CA LEU A 13 -3.07 -11.24 8.90
C LEU A 13 -1.80 -10.53 9.37
N LYS A 14 -1.01 -11.12 10.27
CA LYS A 14 0.27 -10.55 10.72
C LYS A 14 1.24 -10.37 9.55
N ASN A 15 1.37 -11.38 8.69
CA ASN A 15 2.16 -11.28 7.46
C ASN A 15 1.68 -10.13 6.56
N TYR A 16 0.37 -10.02 6.37
CA TYR A 16 -0.23 -8.97 5.55
C TYR A 16 0.04 -7.57 6.14
N LEU A 17 -0.22 -7.38 7.43
CA LEU A 17 0.01 -6.09 8.11
C LEU A 17 1.49 -5.73 8.14
N GLN A 18 2.39 -6.70 8.29
CA GLN A 18 3.84 -6.48 8.19
C GLN A 18 4.25 -6.06 6.78
N LYS A 19 3.74 -6.73 5.75
CA LYS A 19 4.00 -6.37 4.35
C LYS A 19 3.58 -4.94 4.03
N PHE A 20 2.50 -4.47 4.65
CA PHE A 20 2.00 -3.11 4.50
C PHE A 20 2.42 -2.17 5.65
N GLY A 21 3.47 -2.53 6.40
CA GLY A 21 4.15 -1.65 7.36
C GLY A 21 3.32 -1.24 8.58
N TYR A 22 2.20 -1.93 8.83
CA TYR A 22 1.40 -1.77 10.04
C TYR A 22 1.99 -2.55 11.22
N LEU A 23 2.81 -3.56 10.95
CA LEU A 23 3.58 -4.31 11.95
C LEU A 23 5.07 -4.22 11.64
N ASP A 24 5.87 -4.14 12.70
CA ASP A 24 7.32 -4.28 12.62
C ASP A 24 7.71 -5.64 12.04
N ASN A 25 8.95 -5.78 11.57
CA ASN A 25 9.47 -7.04 11.05
C ASN A 25 9.46 -8.12 12.14
N LEU A 26 8.39 -8.92 12.19
CA LEU A 26 8.23 -10.03 13.11
C LEU A 26 9.11 -11.20 12.65
N ASN A 27 9.80 -11.82 13.59
CA ASN A 27 10.52 -13.08 13.33
C ASN A 27 9.52 -14.24 13.20
N ASN A 28 9.94 -15.37 12.62
CA ASN A 28 9.09 -16.57 12.45
C ASN A 28 8.43 -17.08 13.74
N THR A 29 9.01 -16.80 14.91
CA THR A 29 8.43 -17.15 16.23
C THR A 29 7.30 -16.22 16.67
N GLN A 30 7.23 -15.01 16.12
CA GLN A 30 6.24 -13.96 16.42
C GLN A 30 5.07 -13.97 15.41
N ILE A 31 5.28 -14.54 14.21
CA ILE A 31 4.21 -14.82 13.24
C ILE A 31 3.48 -16.09 13.66
N ASN A 32 2.70 -15.96 14.74
CA ASN A 32 1.87 -16.99 15.32
C ASN A 32 0.39 -16.61 15.19
N ASN A 33 -0.51 -17.46 15.69
CA ASN A 33 -1.95 -17.20 15.70
C ASN A 33 -2.43 -16.44 16.95
N GLU A 34 -1.54 -15.77 17.67
CA GLU A 34 -1.88 -15.02 18.88
C GLU A 34 -2.26 -13.58 18.57
N PHE A 35 -3.36 -13.12 19.17
CA PHE A 35 -3.77 -11.73 19.14
C PHE A 35 -3.06 -10.95 20.26
N ASP A 36 -1.89 -10.42 19.96
CA ASP A 36 -1.04 -9.67 20.88
C ASP A 36 -1.25 -8.15 20.80
N ASP A 37 -0.57 -7.42 21.70
CA ASP A 37 -0.63 -5.95 21.77
C ASP A 37 -0.13 -5.26 20.49
N ALA A 38 0.83 -5.89 19.81
CA ALA A 38 1.36 -5.39 18.55
C ALA A 38 0.29 -5.47 17.44
N LEU A 39 -0.40 -6.61 17.33
CA LEU A 39 -1.47 -6.81 16.38
C LEU A 39 -2.66 -5.88 16.64
N GLU A 40 -3.08 -5.71 17.90
CA GLU A 40 -4.15 -4.78 18.25
C GLU A 40 -3.81 -3.35 17.82
N SER A 41 -2.58 -2.91 18.09
CA SER A 41 -2.08 -1.59 17.72
C SER A 41 -2.06 -1.40 16.20
N ALA A 42 -1.56 -2.41 15.47
CA ALA A 42 -1.53 -2.41 14.01
C ALA A 42 -2.94 -2.33 13.40
N ILE A 43 -3.91 -3.05 13.96
CA ILE A 43 -5.31 -3.01 13.52
C ILE A 43 -5.91 -1.62 13.77
N LYS A 44 -5.64 -0.98 14.91
CA LYS A 44 -6.11 0.39 15.16
C LYS A 44 -5.57 1.36 14.12
N THR A 45 -4.28 1.28 13.79
CA THR A 45 -3.67 2.11 12.74
C THR A 45 -4.27 1.81 11.37
N TYR A 46 -4.49 0.53 11.05
CA TYR A 46 -5.18 0.13 9.82
C TYR A 46 -6.58 0.74 9.74
N GLN A 47 -7.39 0.61 10.79
CA GLN A 47 -8.72 1.20 10.86
C GLN A 47 -8.71 2.73 10.69
N GLN A 48 -7.76 3.43 11.31
CA GLN A 48 -7.59 4.89 11.13
C GLN A 48 -7.32 5.26 9.67
N ASN A 49 -6.45 4.52 9.00
CA ASN A 49 -6.10 4.77 7.59
C ASN A 49 -7.28 4.55 6.63
N PHE A 50 -8.26 3.75 7.03
CA PHE A 50 -9.49 3.52 6.28
C PHE A 50 -10.66 4.41 6.75
N ASN A 51 -10.37 5.43 7.58
CA ASN A 51 -11.36 6.35 8.13
C ASN A 51 -12.51 5.66 8.89
N ILE A 52 -12.24 4.51 9.51
CA ILE A 52 -13.18 3.82 10.41
C ILE A 52 -12.72 3.93 11.87
N ASN A 53 -13.64 3.68 12.80
CA ASN A 53 -13.35 3.79 14.23
C ASN A 53 -12.23 2.81 14.64
N PRO A 54 -11.15 3.28 15.29
CA PRO A 54 -10.02 2.45 15.66
C PRO A 54 -10.28 1.64 16.93
N THR A 55 -11.16 0.65 16.80
CA THR A 55 -11.54 -0.25 17.88
C THR A 55 -10.41 -1.21 18.25
N GLY A 56 -9.52 -1.53 17.31
CA GLY A 56 -8.52 -2.60 17.44
C GLY A 56 -9.12 -3.99 17.36
N VAL A 57 -10.39 -4.10 17.01
CA VAL A 57 -11.12 -5.36 16.91
C VAL A 57 -11.24 -5.76 15.44
N LEU A 58 -10.93 -7.02 15.14
CA LEU A 58 -11.29 -7.63 13.84
C LEU A 58 -12.79 -7.91 13.85
N ASP A 59 -13.55 -7.03 13.21
CA ASP A 59 -15.00 -7.11 13.01
C ASP A 59 -15.36 -6.96 11.53
N ALA A 60 -16.64 -7.16 11.19
CA ALA A 60 -17.13 -7.03 9.81
C ALA A 60 -16.99 -5.61 9.24
N ALA A 61 -16.77 -4.60 10.10
CA ALA A 61 -16.55 -3.23 9.68
C ALA A 61 -15.08 -2.96 9.30
N THR A 62 -14.15 -3.83 9.67
CA THR A 62 -12.74 -3.75 9.29
C THR A 62 -12.56 -4.28 7.87
N PRO A 63 -12.18 -3.43 6.89
CA PRO A 63 -12.14 -3.82 5.49
C PRO A 63 -11.26 -5.04 5.26
N ALA A 64 -11.83 -6.03 4.57
CA ALA A 64 -11.20 -7.30 4.29
C ALA A 64 -10.15 -7.16 3.17
N GLY A 65 -8.95 -6.71 3.51
CA GLY A 65 -7.72 -7.03 2.75
C GLY A 65 -7.15 -8.41 3.09
N ILE A 66 -7.79 -9.09 4.05
CA ILE A 66 -7.45 -10.42 4.55
C ILE A 66 -8.30 -11.39 3.75
N GLU A 67 -7.78 -11.87 2.63
CA GLU A 67 -8.41 -12.97 1.91
C GLU A 67 -8.57 -14.13 2.91
N ASN A 68 -9.82 -14.44 3.25
CA ASN A 68 -10.18 -15.62 4.02
C ASN A 68 -9.78 -16.86 3.23
N HIS A 69 -8.54 -17.33 3.42
CA HIS A 69 -8.05 -18.55 2.78
C HIS A 69 -8.69 -19.84 3.37
N GLU A 70 -9.76 -19.71 4.15
CA GLU A 70 -10.60 -20.81 4.65
C GLU A 70 -12.11 -20.54 4.46
N SER A 71 -12.55 -20.27 3.23
CA SER A 71 -13.90 -20.68 2.82
C SER A 71 -14.00 -20.83 1.30
N SER A 72 -13.37 -21.88 0.77
CA SER A 72 -13.79 -22.44 -0.50
C SER A 72 -15.17 -23.08 -0.33
N SER A 73 -16.23 -22.30 -0.54
CA SER A 73 -17.58 -22.81 -0.75
C SER A 73 -18.33 -21.85 -1.65
N SER A 74 -18.29 -22.18 -2.93
CA SER A 74 -19.23 -21.83 -4.00
C SER A 74 -20.25 -20.74 -3.70
N SER A 75 -20.04 -19.55 -4.27
CA SER A 75 -21.11 -18.91 -5.06
C SER A 75 -20.50 -17.90 -6.03
N SER A 76 -20.77 -18.12 -7.31
CA SER A 76 -20.54 -17.17 -8.38
C SER A 76 -21.40 -15.94 -8.14
N GLN A 77 -20.80 -14.85 -7.68
CA GLN A 77 -21.36 -13.51 -7.79
C GLN A 77 -20.26 -12.55 -8.20
N HIS A 78 -20.55 -11.70 -9.18
CA HIS A 78 -19.62 -10.69 -9.72
C HIS A 78 -19.11 -9.81 -8.58
N GLY A 79 -17.92 -10.13 -8.08
CA GLY A 79 -17.25 -9.40 -7.03
C GLY A 79 -16.79 -8.06 -7.57
N HIS A 80 -17.43 -6.98 -7.10
CA HIS A 80 -16.82 -5.67 -7.11
C HIS A 80 -15.43 -5.82 -6.49
N ILE A 81 -14.37 -5.67 -7.29
CA ILE A 81 -13.00 -5.65 -6.77
C ILE A 81 -12.95 -4.41 -5.88
N HIS A 82 -12.98 -4.61 -4.56
CA HIS A 82 -12.69 -3.56 -3.60
C HIS A 82 -11.17 -3.36 -3.62
N THR A 83 -10.70 -2.63 -4.62
CA THR A 83 -9.29 -2.26 -4.76
C THR A 83 -8.99 -1.17 -3.75
N VAL A 84 -8.71 -1.53 -2.50
CA VAL A 84 -8.19 -0.55 -1.56
C VAL A 84 -6.69 -0.47 -1.74
N SER A 85 -6.17 0.71 -2.07
CA SER A 85 -4.75 0.93 -2.26
C SER A 85 -4.03 0.76 -0.93
N HIS A 86 -3.32 -0.35 -0.77
CA HIS A 86 -2.46 -0.60 0.39
C HIS A 86 -1.10 0.05 0.13
N TYR A 87 -0.79 1.11 0.88
CA TYR A 87 0.49 1.80 0.81
C TYR A 87 1.22 1.73 2.15
N THR A 88 2.54 1.69 2.08
CA THR A 88 3.45 1.83 3.22
C THR A 88 4.09 3.21 3.17
N PHE A 89 4.35 3.80 4.33
CA PHE A 89 5.23 4.95 4.41
C PHE A 89 6.67 4.49 4.56
N PHE A 90 7.58 5.22 3.93
CA PHE A 90 9.00 5.07 4.19
C PHE A 90 9.34 5.40 5.64
N SER A 91 10.20 4.58 6.24
CA SER A 91 10.74 4.83 7.59
C SER A 91 11.36 6.22 7.69
N GLY A 92 11.10 6.90 8.80
CA GLY A 92 11.65 8.24 9.08
C GLY A 92 10.85 9.40 8.49
N ASN A 93 9.69 9.15 7.88
CA ASN A 93 8.81 10.18 7.30
C ASN A 93 9.57 11.14 6.37
N PRO A 94 10.21 10.62 5.30
CA PRO A 94 10.97 11.46 4.39
C PRO A 94 10.05 12.54 3.78
N LYS A 95 10.57 13.76 3.76
CA LYS A 95 9.91 14.92 3.16
C LYS A 95 10.90 15.62 2.26
N TRP A 96 10.39 16.20 1.18
CA TRP A 96 11.17 17.17 0.42
C TRP A 96 11.64 18.30 1.35
N PRO A 97 12.90 18.76 1.22
CA PRO A 97 13.37 19.93 1.97
C PRO A 97 12.40 21.11 1.77
N PRO A 98 12.22 22.01 2.75
CA PRO A 98 11.29 23.13 2.62
C PRO A 98 11.55 24.03 1.40
N SER A 99 12.78 24.04 0.89
CA SER A 99 13.18 24.77 -0.32
C SER A 99 12.87 24.05 -1.64
N LYS A 100 12.49 22.77 -1.60
CA LYS A 100 12.26 21.93 -2.78
C LYS A 100 10.77 21.64 -2.95
N TYR A 101 10.09 22.58 -3.61
CA TYR A 101 8.67 22.50 -3.92
C TYR A 101 8.39 22.45 -5.42
N ASN A 102 9.35 22.84 -6.27
CA ASN A 102 9.25 22.66 -7.72
C ASN A 102 9.84 21.29 -8.08
N LEU A 103 8.98 20.31 -8.35
CA LEU A 103 9.36 18.96 -8.67
C LEU A 103 9.19 18.68 -10.16
N THR A 104 10.09 17.86 -10.68
CA THR A 104 10.06 17.41 -12.07
C THR A 104 9.71 15.92 -12.15
N TYR A 105 8.96 15.54 -13.18
CA TYR A 105 8.64 14.13 -13.42
C TYR A 105 8.97 13.69 -14.85
N GLY A 106 9.28 12.40 -15.02
CA GLY A 106 9.59 11.78 -16.31
C GLY A 106 8.99 10.38 -16.42
N PHE A 107 8.84 9.89 -17.65
CA PHE A 107 8.33 8.55 -17.93
C PHE A 107 9.45 7.71 -18.54
N LEU A 108 9.62 6.50 -18.04
CA LEU A 108 10.43 5.48 -18.72
C LEU A 108 9.75 5.03 -20.02
N SER A 109 10.53 4.46 -20.93
CA SER A 109 10.05 4.02 -22.25
C SER A 109 9.01 2.90 -22.20
N ASN A 110 8.92 2.17 -21.09
CA ASN A 110 7.96 1.10 -20.87
C ASN A 110 6.57 1.60 -20.41
N VAL A 111 6.41 2.90 -20.15
CA VAL A 111 5.12 3.46 -19.74
C VAL A 111 4.15 3.44 -20.93
N PRO A 112 2.99 2.78 -20.81
CA PRO A 112 1.97 2.78 -21.86
C PRO A 112 1.47 4.19 -22.15
N ALA A 113 1.26 4.53 -23.43
CA ALA A 113 0.82 5.88 -23.83
C ALA A 113 -0.50 6.30 -23.17
N ASN A 114 -1.43 5.36 -22.94
CA ASN A 114 -2.69 5.62 -22.26
C ASN A 114 -2.55 5.89 -20.76
N ALA A 115 -1.41 5.57 -20.14
CA ALA A 115 -1.12 5.85 -18.73
C ALA A 115 -0.53 7.26 -18.50
N VAL A 116 0.03 7.88 -19.54
CA VAL A 116 0.65 9.22 -19.46
C VAL A 116 -0.37 10.28 -19.02
N ALA A 117 -1.47 10.44 -19.74
CA ALA A 117 -2.45 11.47 -19.43
C ALA A 117 -3.09 11.32 -18.02
N PRO A 118 -3.45 10.11 -17.55
CA PRO A 118 -3.83 9.90 -16.15
C PRO A 118 -2.77 10.34 -15.14
N ALA A 119 -1.50 10.00 -15.35
CA ALA A 119 -0.42 10.39 -14.45
C ALA A 119 -0.21 11.91 -14.42
N GLU A 120 -0.25 12.57 -15.58
CA GLU A 120 -0.15 14.03 -15.68
C GLU A 120 -1.31 14.72 -14.94
N ARG A 121 -2.54 14.20 -15.04
CA ARG A 121 -3.69 14.71 -14.25
C ARG A 121 -3.50 14.52 -12.75
N ALA A 122 -2.92 13.39 -12.32
CA ALA A 122 -2.63 13.18 -10.91
C ALA A 122 -1.66 14.24 -10.36
N PHE A 123 -0.59 14.54 -11.10
CA PHE A 123 0.32 15.63 -10.74
C PHE A 123 -0.35 16.99 -10.70
N GLN A 124 -1.22 17.31 -11.67
CA GLN A 124 -2.01 18.55 -11.66
C GLN A 124 -2.92 18.67 -10.43
N ASN A 125 -3.55 17.57 -10.01
CA ASN A 125 -4.38 17.58 -8.81
C ASN A 125 -3.56 17.88 -7.55
N TRP A 126 -2.35 17.33 -7.42
CA TRP A 126 -1.45 17.64 -6.32
C TRP A 126 -0.91 19.07 -6.37
N ASP A 127 -0.59 19.58 -7.57
CA ASP A 127 -0.19 20.98 -7.78
C ASP A 127 -1.28 21.93 -7.26
N ASN A 128 -2.54 21.69 -7.66
CA ASN A 128 -3.68 22.52 -7.26
C ASN A 128 -4.02 22.45 -5.76
N ALA A 129 -3.73 21.33 -5.10
CA ALA A 129 -4.11 21.09 -3.71
C ALA A 129 -3.01 21.40 -2.70
N THR A 130 -1.79 21.72 -3.16
CA THR A 130 -0.62 21.91 -2.29
C THR A 130 0.20 23.13 -2.70
N HIS A 131 1.36 23.33 -2.07
CA HIS A 131 2.34 24.35 -2.49
C HIS A 131 3.39 23.79 -3.47
N PHE A 132 3.34 22.49 -3.78
CA PHE A 132 4.25 21.86 -4.74
C PHE A 132 3.82 22.20 -6.16
N THR A 133 4.78 22.32 -7.07
CA THR A 133 4.51 22.38 -8.50
C THR A 133 5.13 21.19 -9.21
N PHE A 134 4.49 20.70 -10.26
CA PHE A 134 4.93 19.52 -10.99
C PHE A 134 5.09 19.80 -12.48
N LYS A 135 6.30 19.63 -13.00
CA LYS A 135 6.60 19.83 -14.43
C LYS A 135 7.23 18.62 -15.07
N ARG A 136 6.82 18.29 -16.29
CA ARG A 136 7.48 17.24 -17.06
C ARG A 136 8.89 17.66 -17.41
N ALA A 137 9.88 16.82 -17.09
CA ALA A 137 11.27 17.06 -17.44
C ALA A 137 11.45 17.03 -18.97
N SER A 138 12.36 17.86 -19.48
CA SER A 138 12.69 17.83 -20.91
C SER A 138 13.44 16.55 -21.26
N SER A 139 13.37 16.12 -22.53
CA SER A 139 14.11 14.95 -22.99
C SER A 139 15.60 15.06 -22.64
N GLY A 140 16.14 14.04 -21.96
CA GLY A 140 17.55 13.99 -21.54
C GLY A 140 17.86 14.71 -20.21
N GLN A 141 16.88 15.32 -19.55
CA GLN A 141 17.04 15.85 -18.19
C GLN A 141 16.70 14.79 -17.14
N THR A 142 17.46 14.75 -16.05
CA THR A 142 17.10 13.99 -14.86
C THR A 142 15.88 14.62 -14.21
N ALA A 143 14.88 13.80 -13.86
CA ALA A 143 13.70 14.23 -13.14
C ALA A 143 13.78 13.81 -11.66
N ASP A 144 13.07 14.52 -10.80
CA ASP A 144 12.94 14.16 -9.37
C ASP A 144 12.10 12.90 -9.16
N LEU A 145 11.11 12.69 -10.02
CA LEU A 145 10.18 11.56 -10.00
C LEU A 145 10.24 10.84 -11.36
N ILE A 146 10.50 9.53 -11.35
CA ILE A 146 10.53 8.72 -12.57
C ILE A 146 9.44 7.66 -12.48
N ILE A 147 8.54 7.65 -13.45
CA ILE A 147 7.42 6.72 -13.52
C ILE A 147 7.76 5.60 -14.50
N GLY A 148 7.54 4.35 -14.08
CA GLY A 148 7.78 3.16 -14.88
C GLY A 148 6.74 2.06 -14.63
N PHE A 149 6.65 1.10 -15.55
CA PHE A 149 5.78 -0.07 -15.43
C PHE A 149 6.61 -1.35 -15.29
N GLN A 150 6.64 -1.92 -14.09
CA GLN A 150 7.45 -3.09 -13.78
C GLN A 150 6.60 -4.35 -13.56
N ARG A 151 7.25 -5.51 -13.57
CA ARG A 151 6.64 -6.83 -13.30
C ARG A 151 7.62 -7.69 -12.53
N GLY A 152 7.12 -8.48 -11.58
CA GLY A 152 7.96 -9.40 -10.81
C GLY A 152 9.12 -8.68 -10.14
N ASP A 153 10.29 -9.32 -10.12
CA ASP A 153 11.54 -8.69 -9.72
C ASP A 153 12.01 -7.69 -10.78
N HIS A 154 12.33 -6.47 -10.33
CA HIS A 154 12.74 -5.35 -11.16
C HIS A 154 13.94 -4.58 -10.56
N GLY A 155 14.70 -5.24 -9.67
CA GLY A 155 16.07 -4.84 -9.33
C GLY A 155 16.21 -3.81 -8.20
N ASP A 156 15.12 -3.44 -7.52
CA ASP A 156 15.14 -2.54 -6.36
C ASP A 156 14.87 -3.26 -5.01
N GLY A 157 14.76 -4.59 -5.05
CA GLY A 157 14.48 -5.42 -3.88
C GLY A 157 13.01 -5.46 -3.45
N SER A 158 12.09 -4.81 -4.18
CA SER A 158 10.66 -4.74 -3.87
C SER A 158 9.80 -5.33 -4.99
N SER A 159 9.97 -6.63 -5.26
CA SER A 159 9.30 -7.32 -6.37
C SER A 159 7.76 -7.28 -6.28
N PHE A 160 7.09 -7.22 -7.44
CA PHE A 160 5.65 -7.45 -7.51
C PHE A 160 5.33 -8.95 -7.46
N ASP A 161 4.21 -9.29 -6.82
CA ASP A 161 3.75 -10.64 -6.50
C ASP A 161 2.60 -11.14 -7.40
N GLY A 162 2.16 -10.33 -8.37
CA GLY A 162 1.20 -10.73 -9.40
C GLY A 162 -0.24 -10.26 -9.14
N PRO A 163 -1.22 -10.84 -9.87
CA PRO A 163 -2.61 -10.41 -9.79
C PRO A 163 -3.17 -10.47 -8.37
N GLY A 164 -3.84 -9.39 -7.93
CA GLY A 164 -4.42 -9.28 -6.58
C GLY A 164 -3.43 -8.87 -5.49
N GLY A 165 -2.13 -8.79 -5.80
CA GLY A 165 -1.09 -8.36 -4.87
C GLY A 165 -0.77 -6.86 -4.94
N ILE A 166 0.50 -6.50 -4.80
CA ILE A 166 1.00 -5.12 -4.87
C ILE A 166 0.79 -4.57 -6.28
N LEU A 167 0.06 -3.46 -6.39
CA LEU A 167 -0.24 -2.82 -7.68
C LEU A 167 0.80 -1.79 -8.10
N ALA A 168 1.45 -1.14 -7.12
CA ALA A 168 2.48 -0.14 -7.32
C ALA A 168 3.27 0.08 -6.02
N HIS A 169 4.48 0.60 -6.15
CA HIS A 169 5.22 1.26 -5.07
C HIS A 169 5.86 2.54 -5.64
N ALA A 170 6.42 3.36 -4.76
CA ALA A 170 7.20 4.56 -5.09
C ALA A 170 8.23 4.76 -3.99
#